data_AF-A0A3M5R8A6-F1
#
_entry.id   AF-A0A3M5R8A6-F1
#
_cell.length_a   1.000
_cell.length_b   1.000
_cell.length_c   1.000
_cell.angle_alpha   90.00
_cell.angle_beta   90.00
_cell.angle_gamma   90.00
#
_symmetry.space_group_name_H-M   'P 1'
#
loop_
_entity.id
_entity.type
_entity.pdbx_description
1 polymer ?
#
loop_
_entity_poly.entity_id
_entity_poly.type
_entity_poly.pdbx_seq_one_letter_code
_entity_poly.pdbx_strand_id
1 'polypeptide(L)'
;MTTDARNSRGQFAPGSKGNPGGRPRLTEGSIAARASNALIEERLPSLIVHAMGRAETSDEVLAGICQLLAQRLRGQNLIAERQLLDATSH
;
A
#
# COMPACT_ATOMS: atom_id res chain seq x y z
N MET A 1 10.22 -29.06 -27.59
CA MET A 1 11.02 -27.83 -27.48
C MET A 1 10.25 -26.72 -28.20
N THR A 2 9.53 -25.87 -27.47
CA THR A 2 8.81 -24.73 -28.04
C THR A 2 9.76 -23.54 -28.06
N THR A 3 10.26 -23.19 -29.25
CA THR A 3 11.15 -22.05 -29.47
C THR A 3 10.36 -20.77 -29.28
N ASP A 4 10.59 -20.06 -28.17
CA ASP A 4 10.13 -18.69 -28.02
C ASP A 4 10.77 -17.84 -29.13
N ALA A 5 9.96 -17.46 -30.12
CA ALA A 5 10.41 -16.65 -31.25
C ALA A 5 10.80 -15.24 -30.77
N ARG A 6 12.09 -15.06 -30.48
CA ARG A 6 12.71 -13.76 -30.19
C ARG A 6 13.17 -13.11 -31.50
N ASN A 7 13.02 -11.81 -31.62
CA ASN A 7 13.52 -11.02 -32.76
C ASN A 7 15.05 -10.90 -32.71
N SER A 8 15.63 -10.31 -33.76
CA SER A 8 17.08 -10.09 -33.90
C SER A 8 17.71 -9.20 -32.81
N ARG A 9 16.90 -8.62 -31.92
CA ARG A 9 17.33 -7.87 -30.73
C ARG A 9 17.08 -8.64 -29.43
N GLY A 10 16.73 -9.92 -29.51
CA GLY A 10 16.47 -10.79 -28.35
C GLY A 10 15.12 -10.54 -27.66
N GLN A 11 14.24 -9.73 -28.24
CA GLN A 11 12.93 -9.40 -27.66
C GLN A 11 11.87 -10.37 -28.17
N PHE A 12 10.89 -10.70 -27.34
CA PHE A 12 9.76 -11.53 -27.78
C PHE A 12 8.98 -10.85 -28.91
N ALA A 13 8.62 -11.62 -29.94
CA ALA A 13 7.84 -11.12 -31.07
C ALA A 13 6.46 -10.58 -30.62
N PRO A 14 5.89 -9.57 -31.30
CA PRO A 14 4.54 -9.08 -31.01
C PRO A 14 3.53 -10.23 -31.11
N GLY A 15 2.80 -10.50 -30.03
CA GLY A 15 1.88 -11.65 -29.92
C GLY A 15 2.37 -12.80 -29.04
N SER A 16 3.63 -12.78 -28.59
CA SER A 16 4.11 -13.72 -27.57
C SER A 16 3.52 -13.35 -26.21
N LYS A 17 2.52 -14.12 -25.76
CA LYS A 17 2.01 -14.06 -24.38
C LYS A 17 3.04 -14.70 -23.46
N GLY A 18 3.77 -13.87 -22.72
CA GLY A 18 4.53 -14.33 -21.58
C GLY A 18 5.58 -13.31 -21.20
N ASN A 19 5.30 -12.51 -20.18
CA ASN A 19 6.35 -11.82 -19.43
C ASN A 19 6.69 -12.75 -18.25
N PRO A 20 7.71 -13.63 -18.33
CA PRO A 20 7.92 -14.69 -17.34
C PRO A 20 8.44 -14.15 -15.99
N GLY A 21 8.78 -12.86 -15.92
CA GLY A 21 9.16 -12.14 -14.70
C GLY A 21 8.46 -10.79 -14.55
N GLY A 22 7.36 -10.57 -15.27
CA GLY A 22 6.67 -9.29 -15.31
C GLY A 22 5.87 -9.01 -14.06
N ARG A 23 6.30 -8.03 -13.26
CA ARG A 23 5.47 -7.49 -12.16
C ARG A 23 4.04 -7.22 -12.69
N PRO A 24 2.99 -7.64 -11.95
CA PRO A 24 1.61 -7.37 -12.35
C PRO A 24 1.44 -5.88 -12.65
N ARG A 25 0.91 -5.55 -13.84
CA ARG A 25 0.55 -4.16 -14.14
C ARG A 25 -0.54 -3.75 -13.16
N LEU A 26 -0.31 -2.68 -12.41
CA LEU A 26 -1.30 -2.07 -11.54
C LEU A 26 -2.53 -1.70 -12.37
N THR A 27 -3.71 -2.11 -11.92
CA THR A 27 -4.98 -1.71 -12.53
C THR A 27 -5.24 -0.22 -12.26
N GLU A 28 -6.00 0.46 -13.11
CA GLU A 28 -6.39 1.86 -12.89
C GLU A 28 -7.02 2.07 -11.51
N GLY A 29 -7.84 1.12 -11.05
CA GLY A 29 -8.41 1.13 -9.70
C GLY A 29 -7.37 1.08 -8.59
N SER A 30 -6.31 0.27 -8.74
CA SER A 30 -5.23 0.20 -7.76
C SER A 30 -4.36 1.47 -7.73
N ILE A 31 -4.22 2.16 -8.86
CA ILE A 31 -3.51 3.44 -8.96
C ILE A 31 -4.31 4.54 -8.28
N ALA A 32 -5.61 4.62 -8.58
CA ALA A 32 -6.52 5.58 -7.95
C ALA A 32 -6.58 5.39 -6.43
N ALA A 33 -6.71 4.15 -5.95
CA ALA A 33 -6.71 3.84 -4.53
C ALA A 33 -5.41 4.27 -3.84
N ARG A 34 -4.26 4.03 -4.48
CA ARG A 34 -2.96 4.45 -3.95
C ARG A 34 -2.83 5.97 -3.85
N ALA A 35 -3.29 6.70 -4.87
CA ALA A 35 -3.29 8.15 -4.89
C ALA A 35 -4.19 8.74 -3.79
N SER A 36 -5.42 8.22 -3.66
CA SER A 36 -6.34 8.63 -2.61
C SER A 36 -5.79 8.35 -1.21
N ASN A 37 -5.22 7.17 -1.00
CA ASN A 37 -4.60 6.84 0.29
C ASN A 37 -3.43 7.79 0.61
N ALA A 38 -2.59 8.12 -0.37
CA ALA A 38 -1.48 9.06 -0.16
C ALA A 38 -1.98 10.46 0.27
N LEU A 39 -3.04 10.96 -0.35
CA LEU A 39 -3.66 12.24 0.03
C LEU A 39 -4.27 12.20 1.44
N ILE A 40 -4.89 11.08 1.80
CA ILE A 40 -5.44 10.88 3.16
C ILE A 40 -4.31 10.87 4.19
N GLU A 41 -3.21 10.15 3.93
CA GLU A 41 -2.04 10.12 4.80
C GLU A 41 -1.43 11.51 5.00
N GLU A 42 -1.30 12.28 3.92
CA GLU A 42 -0.77 13.65 3.96
C GLU A 42 -1.64 14.58 4.83
N ARG A 43 -2.96 14.44 4.75
CA ARG A 43 -3.92 15.29 5.46
C ARG A 43 -4.27 14.80 6.85
N LEU A 44 -3.90 13.57 7.19
CA LEU A 44 -4.26 12.93 8.45
C LEU A 44 -3.87 13.76 9.68
N PRO A 45 -2.66 14.35 9.79
CA PRO A 45 -2.30 15.13 10.99
C PRO A 45 -3.27 16.28 11.23
N SER A 46 -3.63 17.03 10.18
CA SER A 46 -4.58 18.14 10.28
C SER A 46 -6.00 17.67 10.63
N LEU A 47 -6.41 16.51 10.11
CA LEU A 47 -7.70 15.91 10.44
C LEU A 47 -7.77 15.47 11.91
N ILE A 48 -6.68 14.90 12.45
CA ILE A 48 -6.59 14.53 13.86
C ILE A 48 -6.66 15.77 14.74
N VAL A 49 -5.92 16.84 14.42
CA VAL A 49 -5.98 18.10 15.18
C VAL A 49 -7.40 18.68 15.20
N HIS A 50 -8.08 18.68 14.05
CA HIS A 50 -9.47 19.15 13.98
C HIS A 50 -10.42 18.25 14.80
N ALA A 51 -10.24 16.94 14.74
CA ALA A 51 -11.05 15.98 15.50
C ALA A 51 -10.81 16.10 17.01
N MET A 52 -9.56 16.35 17.44
CA MET A 52 -9.23 16.58 18.86
C MET A 52 -9.96 17.81 19.42
N GLY A 53 -10.06 18.89 18.66
CA GLY A 53 -10.84 20.07 19.08
C GLY A 53 -12.33 19.79 19.26
N ARG A 54 -12.89 18.78 18.56
CA ARG A 54 -14.28 18.33 18.77
C ARG A 54 -14.42 17.28 19.87
N ALA A 55 -13.35 16.53 20.13
CA ALA A 55 -13.30 15.52 21.19
C ALA A 55 -13.42 16.15 22.59
N GLU A 56 -13.05 17.42 22.76
CA GLU A 56 -13.25 18.16 24.03
C GLU A 56 -14.72 18.18 24.48
N THR A 57 -15.66 18.06 23.55
CA THR A 57 -17.10 18.10 23.83
C THR A 57 -17.83 16.83 23.41
N SER A 58 -17.13 15.78 22.97
CA SER A 58 -17.75 14.55 22.46
C SER A 58 -16.86 13.33 22.66
N ASP A 59 -17.27 12.47 23.61
CA ASP A 59 -16.58 11.22 23.91
C ASP A 59 -16.61 10.23 22.74
N GLU A 60 -17.64 10.28 21.89
CA GLU A 60 -17.71 9.45 20.67
C GLU A 60 -16.61 9.81 19.69
N VAL A 61 -16.33 11.10 19.51
CA VAL A 61 -15.23 11.57 18.67
C VAL A 61 -13.90 11.16 19.26
N LEU A 62 -13.73 11.29 20.58
CA LEU A 62 -12.52 10.83 21.28
C LEU A 62 -12.29 9.32 21.09
N ALA A 63 -13.33 8.50 21.27
CA ALA A 63 -13.26 7.06 21.07
C ALA A 63 -12.88 6.71 19.63
N GLY A 64 -13.45 7.42 18.64
CA GLY A 64 -13.12 7.25 17.23
C GLY A 64 -11.65 7.56 16.92
N ILE A 65 -11.10 8.65 17.49
CA ILE A 65 -9.68 8.99 17.35
C ILE A 65 -8.79 7.92 17.97
N CYS A 66 -9.10 7.49 19.19
CA CYS A 66 -8.36 6.44 19.89
C CYS A 66 -8.35 5.12 19.09
N GLN A 67 -9.49 4.74 18.52
CA GLN A 67 -9.61 3.54 17.68
C GLN A 67 -8.76 3.64 16.41
N LEU A 68 -8.80 4.79 15.72
CA LEU A 68 -7.98 5.05 14.54
C LEU A 68 -6.48 4.95 14.85
N LEU A 69 -6.04 5.57 15.95
CA LEU A 69 -4.64 5.52 16.39
C LEU A 69 -4.21 4.10 16.75
N ALA A 70 -5.06 3.35 17.46
CA ALA A 70 -4.79 1.96 17.82
C ALA A 70 -4.64 1.05 16.58
N GLN A 71 -5.50 1.23 15.57
CA GLN A 71 -5.40 0.48 14.32
C GLN A 71 -4.09 0.77 13.58
N ARG A 72 -3.65 2.04 13.55
CA ARG A 72 -2.37 2.41 12.94
C ARG A 72 -1.17 1.79 13.65
N LEU A 73 -1.15 1.86 14.98
CA LEU A 73 -0.09 1.24 15.79
C LEU A 73 0.00 -0.26 15.54
N ARG A 74 -1.14 -0.96 15.47
CA ARG A 74 -1.16 -2.38 15.11
C ARG A 74 -0.58 -2.63 13.71
N GLY A 75 -0.97 -1.83 12.72
CA GLY A 75 -0.43 -1.95 11.36
C GLY A 75 1.09 -1.73 11.31
N GLN A 76 1.61 -0.74 12.03
CA GLN A 76 3.05 -0.48 12.14
C GLN A 76 3.79 -1.62 12.84
N ASN A 77 3.23 -2.18 13.91
CA ASN A 77 3.80 -3.34 14.59
C ASN A 77 3.90 -4.55 13.66
N LEU A 78 2.87 -4.85 12.87
CA LEU A 78 2.91 -5.96 11.92
C LEU A 78 4.00 -5.76 10.84
N ILE A 79 4.20 -4.53 10.37
CA ILE A 79 5.28 -4.21 9.42
C ILE A 79 6.64 -4.40 10.08
N ALA A 80 6.81 -3.95 11.32
CA ALA A 80 8.05 -4.11 12.07
C ALA A 80 8.37 -5.58 12.37
N GLU A 81 7.37 -6.37 12.82
CA GLU A 81 7.49 -7.81 13.02
C GLU A 81 7.91 -8.52 11.73
N ARG A 82 7.32 -8.13 10.59
CA ARG A 82 7.69 -8.68 9.28
C ARG A 82 9.14 -8.37 8.92
N GLN A 83 9.59 -7.15 9.14
CA GLN A 83 10.98 -6.74 8.88
C GLN A 83 11.97 -7.51 9.75
N LEU A 84 11.63 -7.75 11.02
CA LEU A 84 12.46 -8.57 11.93
C LEU A 84 12.57 -10.02 11.43
N LEU A 85 11.45 -10.62 11.04
CA LEU A 85 11.45 -11.99 10.49
C LEU A 85 12.29 -12.10 9.22
N ASP A 86 12.10 -11.19 8.27
CA ASP A 86 12.85 -11.17 7.01
C ASP A 86 14.36 -10.95 7.27
N ALA A 87 14.74 -10.15 8.28
CA ALA A 87 16.14 -9.92 8.66
C ALA A 87 16.82 -11.15 9.31
N THR A 88 16.06 -11.98 10.03
CA THR A 88 16.57 -13.22 10.64
C THR A 88 16.62 -14.42 9.70
N SER A 89 16.10 -14.28 8.48
CA SER A 89 15.98 -15.36 7.47
C SER A 89 17.19 -15.44 6.51
N HIS A 90 18.25 -14.68 6.77
CA HIS A 90 19.48 -14.58 5.96
C HIS A 90 20.72 -14.90 6.80
#